data_AF-A0A6B0SLE0-F1
#
_entry.id   AF-A0A6B0SLE0-F1
#
_cell.length_a   1.000
_cell.length_b   1.000
_cell.length_c   1.000
_cell.angle_alpha   90.00
_cell.angle_beta   90.00
_cell.angle_gamma   90.00
#
_symmetry.space_group_name_H-M   'P 1'
#
loop_
_entity.id
_entity.type
_entity.pdbx_description
1 polymer ?
#
loop_
_entity_poly.entity_id
_entity_poly.type
_entity_poly.pdbx_seq_one_letter_code
_entity_poly.pdbx_strand_id
1 'polypeptide(L)'
;RGRRRRSDRRAAERRPAYSMGFLDRARTRAEATVDVLAPAVAEGRTPVFVEPSDAVVVQDDYEDLLDGPAVERVAAETCGVMEYLDRERLDDHLAFGPVDEALAYHGHCNQKAVGTDHHAVGVLRRAGYRVDPVDSTCCGMAGSFGYEREHYARSQAIADILVDGIGDSDADGVVAPGTSCRTQLSDRADAGEPAHPIEKVEAALQ
;
A
#
# COMPACT_ATOMS: atom_id res chain seq x y z
N ARG A 1 -35.62 15.38 14.75
CA ARG A 1 -34.45 16.13 14.24
C ARG A 1 -33.18 15.40 14.70
N GLY A 2 -32.79 14.34 13.99
CA GLY A 2 -31.62 13.51 14.33
C GLY A 2 -30.64 13.53 13.17
N ARG A 3 -29.42 13.99 13.41
CA ARG A 3 -28.37 14.15 12.41
C ARG A 3 -28.09 12.80 11.74
N ARG A 4 -28.41 12.68 10.44
CA ARG A 4 -27.82 11.66 9.59
C ARG A 4 -26.30 11.83 9.67
N ARG A 5 -25.58 10.83 10.18
CA ARG A 5 -24.12 10.78 10.19
C ARG A 5 -23.64 10.98 8.74
N ARG A 6 -22.97 12.09 8.46
CA ARG A 6 -22.28 12.37 7.19
C ARG A 6 -20.98 11.56 7.11
N SER A 7 -21.02 10.25 7.35
CA SER A 7 -19.81 9.40 7.42
C SER A 7 -19.32 8.88 6.07
N ASP A 8 -20.09 9.01 4.97
CA ASP A 8 -19.83 8.20 3.78
C ASP A 8 -19.03 8.85 2.63
N ARG A 9 -18.44 10.05 2.79
CA ARG A 9 -17.72 10.69 1.66
C ARG A 9 -16.41 11.39 2.00
N ARG A 10 -15.95 11.38 3.25
CA ARG A 10 -14.71 12.09 3.59
C ARG A 10 -13.47 11.23 3.42
N ALA A 11 -13.59 9.91 3.22
CA ALA A 11 -12.48 8.98 3.31
C ALA A 11 -11.62 8.78 2.06
N ALA A 12 -12.08 9.21 0.88
CA ALA A 12 -11.48 8.84 -0.40
C ALA A 12 -10.24 9.68 -0.80
N GLU A 13 -10.01 10.84 -0.18
CA GLU A 13 -8.88 11.71 -0.51
C GLU A 13 -8.02 11.92 0.74
N ARG A 14 -7.14 10.97 1.03
CA ARG A 14 -6.12 11.13 2.09
C ARG A 14 -4.87 11.74 1.48
N ARG A 15 -4.01 10.92 0.90
CA ARG A 15 -2.72 11.32 0.35
C ARG A 15 -2.78 12.36 -0.80
N PRO A 16 -3.76 12.35 -1.73
CA PRO A 16 -3.76 13.30 -2.84
C PRO A 16 -3.73 14.78 -2.41
N ALA A 17 -4.45 15.15 -1.35
CA ALA A 17 -4.43 16.52 -0.84
C ALA A 17 -3.05 16.93 -0.30
N TYR A 18 -2.33 15.99 0.32
CA TYR A 18 -0.98 16.19 0.83
C TYR A 18 0.02 16.37 -0.34
N SER A 19 0.05 15.41 -1.27
CA SER A 19 1.01 15.42 -2.38
C SER A 19 0.81 16.58 -3.37
N MET A 20 -0.40 17.14 -3.49
CA MET A 20 -0.68 18.30 -4.32
C MET A 20 -0.46 19.65 -3.61
N GLY A 21 0.00 19.64 -2.35
CA GLY A 21 0.26 20.86 -1.58
C GLY A 21 -0.99 21.57 -1.08
N PHE A 22 -2.16 20.92 -1.06
CA PHE A 22 -3.39 21.48 -0.48
C PHE A 22 -3.39 21.32 1.04
N LEU A 23 -2.43 21.95 1.72
CA LEU A 23 -2.10 21.70 3.14
C LEU A 23 -3.28 21.93 4.08
N ASP A 24 -4.14 22.93 3.85
CA ASP A 24 -5.34 23.15 4.68
C ASP A 24 -6.34 21.98 4.59
N ARG A 25 -6.50 21.42 3.38
CA ARG A 25 -7.35 20.24 3.15
C ARG A 25 -6.71 19.00 3.75
N ALA A 26 -5.40 18.84 3.57
CA ALA A 26 -4.64 17.74 4.15
C ALA A 26 -4.75 17.74 5.69
N ARG A 27 -4.54 18.90 6.33
CA ARG A 27 -4.68 19.09 7.78
C ARG A 27 -6.09 18.75 8.26
N THR A 28 -7.12 19.29 7.61
CA THR A 28 -8.53 18.97 7.95
C THR A 28 -8.82 17.46 7.84
N ARG A 29 -8.20 16.79 6.86
CA ARG A 29 -8.35 15.35 6.65
C ARG A 29 -7.59 14.53 7.70
N ALA A 30 -6.40 14.99 8.08
CA ALA A 30 -5.59 14.44 9.13
C ALA A 30 -6.34 14.48 10.47
N GLU A 31 -6.89 15.64 10.84
CA GLU A 31 -7.67 15.83 12.08
C GLU A 31 -8.84 14.85 12.12
N ALA A 32 -9.64 14.83 11.04
CA ALA A 32 -10.79 13.93 10.94
C ALA A 32 -10.41 12.45 10.95
N THR A 33 -9.19 12.09 10.52
CA THR A 33 -8.71 10.71 10.56
C THR A 33 -8.26 10.34 11.98
N VAL A 34 -7.43 11.17 12.60
CA VAL A 34 -6.96 10.96 13.98
C VAL A 34 -8.14 10.92 14.94
N ASP A 35 -9.12 11.81 14.81
CA ASP A 35 -10.35 11.81 15.63
C ASP A 35 -11.13 10.48 15.57
N VAL A 36 -11.08 9.80 14.41
CA VAL A 36 -11.77 8.52 14.20
C VAL A 36 -10.94 7.34 14.72
N LEU A 37 -9.62 7.36 14.52
CA LEU A 37 -8.74 6.24 14.85
C LEU A 37 -8.28 6.24 16.30
N ALA A 38 -8.03 7.42 16.89
CA ALA A 38 -7.44 7.56 18.21
C ALA A 38 -8.21 6.80 19.33
N PRO A 39 -9.56 6.78 19.37
CA PRO A 39 -10.27 6.00 20.38
C PRO A 39 -10.00 4.49 20.27
N ALA A 40 -9.99 3.93 19.06
CA ALA A 40 -9.72 2.52 18.84
C ALA A 40 -8.27 2.16 19.18
N VAL A 41 -7.33 3.03 18.80
CA VAL A 41 -5.91 2.90 19.15
C VAL A 41 -5.68 2.97 20.66
N ALA A 42 -6.41 3.83 21.37
CA ALA A 42 -6.35 3.91 22.84
C ALA A 42 -6.86 2.63 23.52
N GLU A 43 -7.71 1.84 22.86
CA GLU A 43 -8.17 0.52 23.29
C GLU A 43 -7.22 -0.63 22.88
N GLY A 44 -6.07 -0.32 22.27
CA GLY A 44 -5.09 -1.31 21.82
C GLY A 44 -5.44 -1.97 20.48
N ARG A 45 -6.24 -1.31 19.63
CA ARG A 45 -6.54 -1.79 18.28
C ARG A 45 -5.60 -1.15 17.26
N THR A 46 -5.13 -1.94 16.30
CA THR A 46 -4.24 -1.51 15.20
C THR A 46 -5.05 -1.13 13.96
N PRO A 47 -4.98 0.12 13.46
CA PRO A 47 -5.54 0.47 12.16
C PRO A 47 -4.77 -0.19 11.02
N VAL A 48 -5.47 -0.94 10.18
CA VAL A 48 -4.86 -1.69 9.06
C VAL A 48 -5.40 -1.16 7.74
N PHE A 49 -4.50 -0.85 6.80
CA PHE A 49 -4.82 -0.33 5.47
C PHE A 49 -4.40 -1.31 4.39
N VAL A 50 -5.23 -1.45 3.35
CA VAL A 50 -4.89 -2.26 2.16
C VAL A 50 -4.02 -1.46 1.20
N GLU A 51 -4.39 -0.20 0.94
CA GLU A 51 -3.64 0.69 0.04
C GLU A 51 -2.41 1.27 0.76
N PRO A 52 -1.18 0.99 0.27
CA PRO A 52 0.06 1.45 0.89
C PRO A 52 0.16 2.96 1.07
N SER A 53 -0.32 3.71 0.07
CA SER A 53 -0.26 5.17 0.08
C SER A 53 -1.12 5.78 1.20
N ASP A 54 -2.23 5.13 1.55
CA ASP A 54 -3.11 5.50 2.66
C ASP A 54 -2.58 5.07 4.03
N ALA A 55 -1.80 3.98 4.12
CA ALA A 55 -1.13 3.61 5.36
C ALA A 55 -0.07 4.67 5.72
N VAL A 56 0.82 4.96 4.77
CA VAL A 56 1.98 5.82 4.99
C VAL A 56 1.60 7.26 5.26
N VAL A 57 0.51 7.78 4.66
CA VAL A 57 0.06 9.15 4.99
C VAL A 57 -0.35 9.30 6.45
N VAL A 58 -0.79 8.21 7.10
CA VAL A 58 -1.13 8.21 8.53
C VAL A 58 0.11 7.94 9.39
N GLN A 59 1.01 7.06 8.94
CA GLN A 59 2.24 6.68 9.65
C GLN A 59 3.30 7.78 9.71
N ASP A 60 3.34 8.66 8.70
CA ASP A 60 4.45 9.59 8.49
C ASP A 60 3.92 11.00 8.16
N ASP A 61 3.23 11.16 7.02
CA ASP A 61 2.87 12.49 6.48
C ASP A 61 1.96 13.33 7.42
N TYR A 62 1.17 12.71 8.31
CA TYR A 62 0.28 13.44 9.23
C TYR A 62 1.01 14.03 10.44
N GLU A 63 2.16 13.51 10.83
CA GLU A 63 2.98 14.09 11.90
C GLU A 63 3.60 15.44 11.47
N ASP A 64 3.79 15.66 10.16
CA ASP A 64 4.19 16.96 9.62
C ASP A 64 3.09 18.04 9.71
N LEU A 65 1.83 17.62 9.89
CA LEU A 65 0.67 18.51 9.88
C LEU A 65 0.06 18.74 11.26
N LEU A 66 0.15 17.77 12.15
CA LEU A 66 -0.52 17.76 13.44
C LEU A 66 0.43 17.32 14.55
N ASP A 67 0.28 17.94 15.71
CA ASP A 67 1.06 17.61 16.90
C ASP A 67 0.22 16.88 17.95
N GLY A 68 0.87 16.03 18.72
CA GLY A 68 0.40 15.58 20.02
C GLY A 68 0.25 14.07 20.18
N PRO A 69 0.05 13.58 21.42
CA PRO A 69 0.20 12.15 21.74
C PRO A 69 -0.78 11.22 21.02
N ALA A 70 -1.95 11.75 20.63
CA ALA A 70 -2.93 10.98 19.87
C ALA A 70 -2.49 10.78 18.42
N VAL A 71 -1.83 11.79 17.81
CA VAL A 71 -1.29 11.72 16.45
C VAL A 71 -0.14 10.72 16.42
N GLU A 72 0.84 10.90 17.31
CA GLU A 72 2.01 10.04 17.45
C GLU A 72 1.62 8.57 17.65
N ARG A 73 0.62 8.32 18.52
CA ARG A 73 0.14 6.95 18.77
C ARG A 73 -0.60 6.38 17.56
N VAL A 74 -1.45 7.16 16.89
CA VAL A 74 -2.13 6.71 15.68
C VAL A 74 -1.14 6.40 14.57
N ALA A 75 -0.11 7.24 14.39
CA ALA A 75 0.96 7.02 13.43
C ALA A 75 1.72 5.72 13.71
N ALA A 76 2.21 5.55 14.95
CA ALA A 76 2.99 4.38 15.36
C ALA A 76 2.21 3.04 15.29
N GLU A 77 0.91 3.07 15.58
CA GLU A 77 0.06 1.88 15.60
C GLU A 77 -0.60 1.59 14.24
N THR A 78 -0.48 2.46 13.25
CA THR A 78 -1.05 2.22 11.91
C THR A 78 -0.08 1.39 11.07
N CYS A 79 -0.62 0.44 10.29
CA CYS A 79 0.18 -0.36 9.38
C CYS A 79 -0.57 -0.81 8.11
N GLY A 80 0.19 -1.27 7.12
CA GLY A 80 -0.37 -1.96 5.96
C GLY A 80 -0.80 -3.40 6.29
N VAL A 81 -1.69 -4.00 5.49
CA VAL A 81 -2.22 -5.35 5.74
C VAL A 81 -1.14 -6.43 5.79
N MET A 82 -0.14 -6.37 4.91
CA MET A 82 0.95 -7.33 4.89
C MET A 82 1.93 -7.10 6.05
N GLU A 83 2.14 -5.85 6.44
CA GLU A 83 2.91 -5.48 7.62
C GLU A 83 2.26 -6.01 8.90
N TYR A 84 0.93 -5.87 9.02
CA TYR A 84 0.16 -6.39 10.14
C TYR A 84 0.28 -7.92 10.26
N LEU A 85 0.07 -8.64 9.14
CA LEU A 85 0.22 -10.10 9.12
C LEU A 85 1.62 -10.55 9.57
N ASP A 86 2.66 -9.87 9.09
CA ASP A 86 4.05 -10.22 9.39
C ASP A 86 4.45 -9.92 10.84
N ARG A 87 4.16 -8.69 11.32
CA ARG A 87 4.49 -8.24 12.68
C ARG A 87 3.80 -9.07 13.75
N GLU A 88 2.51 -9.34 13.56
CA GLU A 88 1.69 -10.09 14.50
C GLU A 88 1.78 -11.61 14.29
N ARG A 89 2.58 -12.06 13.32
CA ARG A 89 2.78 -13.48 12.99
C ARG A 89 1.46 -14.23 12.74
N LEU A 90 0.46 -13.54 12.19
CA LEU A 90 -0.88 -14.11 12.01
C LEU A 90 -0.88 -15.26 11.02
N ASP A 91 0.07 -15.27 10.10
CA ASP A 91 0.25 -16.33 9.13
C ASP A 91 0.79 -17.64 9.73
N ASP A 92 1.34 -17.63 10.95
CA ASP A 92 1.70 -18.86 11.68
C ASP A 92 0.47 -19.69 12.08
N HIS A 93 -0.72 -19.07 12.05
CA HIS A 93 -2.00 -19.71 12.37
C HIS A 93 -2.78 -20.12 11.12
N LEU A 94 -2.24 -19.86 9.93
CA LEU A 94 -2.87 -20.21 8.66
C LEU A 94 -2.33 -21.54 8.14
N ALA A 95 -3.21 -22.37 7.59
CA ALA A 95 -2.83 -23.60 6.92
C ALA A 95 -2.65 -23.32 5.43
N PHE A 96 -1.41 -23.39 4.94
CA PHE A 96 -1.09 -23.19 3.53
C PHE A 96 -0.95 -24.50 2.78
N GLY A 97 -1.52 -24.57 1.57
CA GLY A 97 -1.35 -25.66 0.63
C GLY A 97 0.03 -25.67 -0.01
N PRO A 98 0.41 -26.75 -0.71
CA PRO A 98 1.59 -26.71 -1.56
C PRO A 98 1.39 -25.69 -2.69
N VAL A 99 2.39 -24.83 -2.88
CA VAL A 99 2.44 -23.80 -3.93
C VAL A 99 3.67 -24.05 -4.78
N ASP A 100 3.48 -24.11 -6.11
CA ASP A 100 4.57 -24.17 -7.10
C ASP A 100 4.43 -22.97 -8.05
N GLU A 101 4.63 -21.77 -7.50
CA GLU A 101 4.53 -20.49 -8.21
C GLU A 101 5.65 -19.54 -7.74
N ALA A 102 6.32 -18.90 -8.69
CA ALA A 102 7.24 -17.79 -8.48
C ALA A 102 6.57 -16.44 -8.76
N LEU A 103 6.79 -15.48 -7.88
CA LEU A 103 6.19 -14.16 -7.92
C LEU A 103 7.28 -13.08 -8.04
N ALA A 104 7.19 -12.23 -9.06
CA ALA A 104 7.90 -10.97 -9.13
C ALA A 104 7.14 -9.96 -8.26
N TYR A 105 7.77 -9.48 -7.20
CA TYR A 105 7.15 -8.56 -6.25
C TYR A 105 7.63 -7.13 -6.48
N HIS A 106 6.70 -6.23 -6.80
CA HIS A 106 6.95 -4.80 -6.82
C HIS A 106 6.47 -4.14 -5.52
N GLY A 107 7.42 -3.82 -4.64
CA GLY A 107 7.16 -3.02 -3.44
C GLY A 107 6.76 -1.58 -3.77
N HIS A 108 5.72 -1.07 -3.11
CA HIS A 108 5.22 0.29 -3.33
C HIS A 108 6.26 1.33 -2.90
N CYS A 109 6.41 2.41 -3.67
CA CYS A 109 7.36 3.49 -3.36
C CYS A 109 7.14 4.08 -1.95
N ASN A 110 5.89 4.19 -1.49
CA ASN A 110 5.60 4.67 -0.14
C ASN A 110 6.02 3.68 0.95
N GLN A 111 5.84 2.37 0.74
CA GLN A 111 6.35 1.37 1.69
C GLN A 111 7.87 1.38 1.73
N LYS A 112 8.53 1.47 0.57
CA LYS A 112 9.99 1.59 0.48
C LYS A 112 10.51 2.83 1.23
N ALA A 113 9.81 3.95 1.14
CA ALA A 113 10.18 5.18 1.83
C ALA A 113 10.21 5.04 3.36
N VAL A 114 9.32 4.23 3.92
CA VAL A 114 9.26 3.94 5.37
C VAL A 114 9.83 2.56 5.74
N GLY A 115 10.44 1.84 4.78
CA GLY A 115 11.08 0.54 5.01
C GLY A 115 10.15 -0.65 5.28
N THR A 116 8.89 -0.63 4.84
CA THR A 116 7.86 -1.65 5.18
C THR A 116 7.47 -2.59 4.02
N ASP A 117 8.11 -2.50 2.86
CA ASP A 117 7.77 -3.33 1.69
C ASP A 117 8.18 -4.81 1.87
N HIS A 118 9.24 -5.06 2.63
CA HIS A 118 9.75 -6.41 2.93
C HIS A 118 8.72 -7.34 3.59
N HIS A 119 7.73 -6.80 4.31
CA HIS A 119 6.71 -7.60 5.00
C HIS A 119 5.91 -8.48 4.05
N ALA A 120 5.55 -7.96 2.86
CA ALA A 120 4.84 -8.75 1.86
C ALA A 120 5.69 -9.92 1.35
N VAL A 121 6.98 -9.70 1.14
CA VAL A 121 7.94 -10.74 0.72
C VAL A 121 8.04 -11.83 1.79
N GLY A 122 8.14 -11.45 3.06
CA GLY A 122 8.21 -12.38 4.19
C GLY A 122 6.98 -13.29 4.28
N VAL A 123 5.78 -12.69 4.27
CA VAL A 123 4.51 -13.43 4.35
C VAL A 123 4.32 -14.34 3.14
N LEU A 124 4.54 -13.86 1.92
CA LEU A 124 4.36 -14.67 0.70
C LEU A 124 5.32 -15.87 0.66
N ARG A 125 6.57 -15.70 1.09
CA ARG A 125 7.52 -16.82 1.18
C ARG A 125 7.07 -17.86 2.21
N ARG A 126 6.49 -17.44 3.35
CA ARG A 126 5.93 -18.37 4.35
C ARG A 126 4.65 -19.05 3.89
N ALA A 127 3.89 -18.41 3.00
CA ALA A 127 2.76 -19.02 2.29
C ALA A 127 3.18 -20.03 1.21
N GLY A 128 4.48 -20.19 0.94
CA GLY A 128 5.02 -21.22 0.03
C GLY A 128 5.46 -20.71 -1.34
N TYR A 129 5.27 -19.42 -1.65
CA TYR A 129 5.71 -18.85 -2.92
C TYR A 129 7.24 -18.69 -2.98
N ARG A 130 7.81 -18.88 -4.17
CA ARG A 130 9.12 -18.29 -4.49
C ARG A 130 8.89 -16.81 -4.80
N VAL A 131 9.61 -15.91 -4.15
CA VAL A 131 9.37 -14.46 -4.33
C VAL A 131 10.66 -13.76 -4.69
N ASP A 132 10.65 -13.10 -5.84
CA ASP A 132 11.71 -12.23 -6.34
C ASP A 132 11.31 -10.75 -6.20
N PRO A 133 11.85 -10.02 -5.21
CA PRO A 133 11.62 -8.59 -5.10
C PRO A 133 12.32 -7.83 -6.23
N VAL A 134 11.55 -7.21 -7.11
CA VAL A 134 12.07 -6.48 -8.26
C VAL A 134 12.77 -5.21 -7.79
N ASP A 135 14.04 -5.03 -8.17
CA ASP A 135 14.82 -3.82 -7.93
C ASP A 135 14.30 -2.65 -8.79
N SER A 136 13.23 -2.03 -8.30
CA SER A 136 12.53 -0.93 -8.94
C SER A 136 12.18 0.11 -7.89
N THR A 137 12.13 1.40 -8.27
CA THR A 137 11.84 2.47 -7.30
C THR A 137 10.35 2.83 -7.24
N CYS A 138 9.69 2.94 -8.39
CA CYS A 138 8.30 3.38 -8.51
C CYS A 138 7.67 2.80 -9.79
N CYS A 139 6.34 2.75 -9.86
CA CYS A 139 5.61 2.42 -11.09
C CYS A 139 5.47 3.61 -12.05
N GLY A 140 5.74 4.84 -11.61
CA GLY A 140 5.62 6.05 -12.43
C GLY A 140 4.28 6.78 -12.32
N MET A 141 3.27 6.22 -11.63
CA MET A 141 1.95 6.85 -11.54
C MET A 141 1.86 8.01 -10.54
N ALA A 142 2.39 7.84 -9.33
CA ALA A 142 2.39 8.86 -8.27
C ALA A 142 1.08 9.69 -8.17
N GLY A 143 -0.07 9.03 -8.08
CA GLY A 143 -1.39 9.68 -8.08
C GLY A 143 -1.86 10.07 -9.49
N SER A 144 -2.27 11.32 -9.70
CA SER A 144 -2.69 11.83 -11.02
C SER A 144 -1.52 12.12 -11.97
N PHE A 145 -0.30 12.18 -11.45
CA PHE A 145 0.91 12.51 -12.22
C PHE A 145 1.03 11.67 -13.49
N GLY A 146 0.77 10.37 -13.42
CA GLY A 146 0.83 9.48 -14.58
C GLY A 146 -0.23 9.74 -15.67
N TYR A 147 -1.33 10.41 -15.34
CA TYR A 147 -2.40 10.75 -16.28
C TYR A 147 -2.26 12.16 -16.87
N GLU A 148 -1.45 13.02 -16.27
CA GLU A 148 -1.26 14.38 -16.72
C GLU A 148 -0.43 14.40 -18.00
N ARG A 149 -0.94 15.03 -19.08
CA ARG A 149 -0.29 15.03 -20.41
C ARG A 149 1.16 15.51 -20.36
N GLU A 150 1.46 16.46 -19.48
CA GLU A 150 2.79 17.04 -19.29
C GLU A 150 3.78 16.06 -18.64
N HIS A 151 3.27 15.03 -17.97
CA HIS A 151 4.04 14.09 -17.16
C HIS A 151 3.97 12.66 -17.69
N TYR A 152 3.03 12.38 -18.61
CA TYR A 152 2.81 11.07 -19.20
C TYR A 152 4.11 10.43 -19.71
N ALA A 153 4.86 11.10 -20.58
CA ALA A 153 6.10 10.54 -21.12
C ALA A 153 7.12 10.15 -20.02
N ARG A 154 7.18 10.92 -18.93
CA ARG A 154 8.06 10.62 -17.79
C ARG A 154 7.53 9.44 -16.97
N SER A 155 6.22 9.39 -16.72
CA SER A 155 5.57 8.26 -16.06
C SER A 155 5.83 6.95 -16.82
N GLN A 156 5.68 6.98 -18.15
CA GLN A 156 5.94 5.81 -19.00
C GLN A 156 7.41 5.37 -18.93
N ALA A 157 8.37 6.31 -18.99
CA ALA A 157 9.78 5.98 -18.88
C ALA A 157 10.16 5.36 -17.51
N ILE A 158 9.52 5.79 -16.43
CA ILE A 158 9.71 5.18 -15.10
C ILE A 158 9.11 3.77 -15.08
N ALA A 159 7.94 3.60 -15.70
CA ALA A 159 7.29 2.30 -15.78
C ALA A 159 8.08 1.29 -16.62
N ASP A 160 8.77 1.73 -17.68
CA ASP A 160 9.63 0.87 -18.49
C ASP A 160 10.74 0.23 -17.65
N ILE A 161 11.35 0.98 -16.73
CA ILE A 161 12.36 0.43 -15.79
C ILE A 161 11.76 -0.72 -14.94
N LEU A 162 10.52 -0.55 -14.49
CA LEU A 162 9.82 -1.59 -13.72
C LEU A 162 9.49 -2.81 -14.60
N VAL A 163 9.01 -2.59 -15.82
CA VAL A 163 8.67 -3.68 -16.75
C VAL A 163 9.92 -4.48 -17.13
N ASP A 164 11.03 -3.79 -17.42
CA ASP A 164 12.32 -4.44 -17.70
C ASP A 164 12.78 -5.29 -16.51
N GLY A 165 12.73 -4.74 -15.29
CA GLY A 165 13.09 -5.49 -14.09
C GLY A 165 12.17 -6.69 -13.79
N ILE A 166 10.90 -6.63 -14.18
CA ILE A 166 9.99 -7.79 -14.13
C ILE A 166 10.38 -8.82 -15.20
N GLY A 167 10.74 -8.37 -16.41
CA GLY A 167 11.15 -9.22 -17.52
C GLY A 167 12.46 -9.99 -17.27
N ASP A 168 13.31 -9.48 -16.38
CA ASP A 168 14.54 -10.13 -15.93
C ASP A 168 14.30 -11.25 -14.89
N SER A 169 13.09 -11.37 -14.34
CA SER A 169 12.71 -12.37 -13.34
C SER A 169 12.11 -13.63 -14.00
N ASP A 170 12.50 -14.81 -13.50
CA ASP A 170 11.89 -16.11 -13.85
C ASP A 170 10.55 -16.36 -13.13
N ALA A 171 9.77 -15.29 -12.90
CA ALA A 171 8.51 -15.38 -12.16
C ALA A 171 7.35 -15.79 -13.06
N ASP A 172 6.42 -16.56 -12.50
CA ASP A 172 5.19 -16.98 -13.16
C ASP A 172 4.13 -15.86 -13.16
N GLY A 173 4.22 -14.91 -12.21
CA GLY A 173 3.29 -13.80 -12.09
C GLY A 173 3.85 -12.59 -11.34
N VAL A 174 3.17 -11.44 -11.48
CA VAL A 174 3.54 -10.18 -10.83
C VAL A 174 2.58 -9.89 -9.67
N VAL A 175 3.12 -9.35 -8.57
CA VAL A 175 2.36 -8.94 -7.40
C VAL A 175 2.73 -7.52 -6.98
N ALA A 176 1.71 -6.69 -6.76
CA ALA A 176 1.90 -5.30 -6.33
C ALA A 176 0.78 -4.85 -5.36
N PRO A 177 1.11 -4.23 -4.22
CA PRO A 177 0.10 -3.85 -3.22
C PRO A 177 -0.63 -2.54 -3.55
N GLY A 178 -0.03 -1.64 -4.32
CA GLY A 178 -0.66 -0.35 -4.64
C GLY A 178 -1.59 -0.41 -5.84
N THR A 179 -2.75 0.24 -5.73
CA THR A 179 -3.76 0.30 -6.79
C THR A 179 -3.20 0.94 -8.06
N SER A 180 -2.49 2.07 -7.94
CA SER A 180 -1.85 2.72 -9.09
C SER A 180 -0.74 1.87 -9.71
N CYS A 181 0.02 1.11 -8.91
CA CYS A 181 1.03 0.18 -9.41
C CYS A 181 0.38 -0.94 -10.24
N ARG A 182 -0.68 -1.56 -9.71
CA ARG A 182 -1.42 -2.61 -10.42
C ARG A 182 -1.97 -2.08 -11.74
N THR A 183 -2.68 -0.95 -11.73
CA THR A 183 -3.22 -0.33 -12.96
C THR A 183 -2.13 -0.05 -14.00
N GLN A 184 -1.00 0.55 -13.60
CA GLN A 184 0.09 0.85 -14.53
C GLN A 184 0.71 -0.41 -15.14
N LEU A 185 0.81 -1.48 -14.37
CA LEU A 185 1.31 -2.77 -14.85
C LEU A 185 0.28 -3.48 -15.74
N SER A 186 -1.01 -3.41 -15.42
CA SER A 186 -2.10 -3.95 -16.26
C SER A 186 -2.11 -3.33 -17.67
N ASP A 187 -1.80 -2.04 -17.77
CA ASP A 187 -1.76 -1.33 -19.05
C ASP A 187 -0.54 -1.70 -19.92
N ARG A 188 0.43 -2.44 -19.37
CA ARG A 188 1.73 -2.74 -20.01
C ARG A 188 2.06 -4.21 -20.14
N ALA A 189 1.55 -5.04 -19.23
CA ALA A 189 1.81 -6.47 -19.22
C ALA A 189 0.68 -7.23 -19.94
N ASP A 190 1.05 -8.08 -20.90
CA ASP A 190 0.12 -8.97 -21.59
C ASP A 190 -0.49 -10.04 -20.64
N ALA A 191 -0.06 -10.08 -19.37
CA ALA A 191 -0.42 -11.08 -18.37
C ALA A 191 -1.67 -10.74 -17.52
N GLY A 192 -2.28 -9.56 -17.71
CA GLY A 192 -3.43 -9.10 -16.93
C GLY A 192 -3.05 -8.28 -15.68
N GLU A 193 -4.04 -7.95 -14.85
CA GLU A 193 -3.80 -7.12 -13.65
C GLU A 193 -3.01 -7.90 -12.59
N PRO A 194 -1.87 -7.38 -12.10
CA PRO A 194 -1.11 -8.02 -11.03
C PRO A 194 -1.96 -8.20 -9.78
N ALA A 195 -1.81 -9.32 -9.08
CA ALA A 195 -2.55 -9.54 -7.84
C ALA A 195 -2.05 -8.62 -6.72
N HIS A 196 -2.93 -8.27 -5.79
CA HIS A 196 -2.54 -7.75 -4.49
C HIS A 196 -1.94 -8.89 -3.64
N PRO A 197 -0.88 -8.67 -2.84
CA PRO A 197 -0.27 -9.72 -2.01
C PRO A 197 -1.26 -10.51 -1.14
N ILE A 198 -2.25 -9.83 -0.55
CA ILE A 198 -3.28 -10.47 0.27
C ILE A 198 -4.12 -11.50 -0.49
N GLU A 199 -4.34 -11.32 -1.80
CA GLU A 199 -5.08 -12.25 -2.65
C GLU A 199 -4.25 -13.52 -2.89
N LYS A 200 -2.92 -13.38 -2.98
CA LYS A 200 -2.01 -14.54 -3.04
C LYS A 200 -1.96 -15.30 -1.71
N VAL A 201 -2.01 -14.59 -0.58
CA VAL A 201 -2.15 -15.26 0.73
C VAL A 201 -3.45 -16.05 0.80
N GLU A 202 -4.57 -15.47 0.37
CA GLU A 202 -5.87 -16.16 0.30
C GLU A 202 -5.79 -17.40 -0.60
N ALA A 203 -5.23 -17.26 -1.80
CA ALA A 203 -5.13 -18.35 -2.78
C ALA A 203 -4.27 -19.53 -2.30
N ALA A 204 -3.34 -19.30 -1.35
CA ALA A 204 -2.50 -20.34 -0.77
C ALA A 204 -3.16 -21.10 0.38
N LEU A 205 -4.32 -20.67 0.89
CA LEU A 205 -4.99 -21.35 2.02
C LEU A 205 -5.54 -22.73 1.62
N GLN A 206 -5.51 -23.68 2.57
CA GLN A 206 -6.09 -25.03 2.43
C GLN A 206 -7.59 -25.08 2.73
#